data_AF-B7PTU3-F1
#
_entry.id   AF-B7PTU3-F1
#
_cell.length_a   1.000
_cell.length_b   1.000
_cell.length_c   1.000
_cell.angle_alpha   90.00
_cell.angle_beta   90.00
_cell.angle_gamma   90.00
#
_symmetry.space_group_name_H-M   'P 1'
#
loop_
_entity.id
_entity.type
_entity.pdbx_description
1 polymer ?
#
loop_
_entity_poly.entity_id
_entity_poly.type
_entity_poly.pdbx_seq_one_letter_code
_entity_poly.pdbx_strand_id
1 'polypeptide(L)'
;VGERVAIVEDQPHTYSFTRLIAHELAHTLGATHDGDETELGPDGNPVNNCSRNDGYLMAPYTLGSNRGHFSSCSIRQIREFV
;
A
#
# COMPACT_ATOMS: atom_id res chain seq x y z
N VAL A 1 20.18 -9.55 -5.85
CA VAL A 1 19.51 -9.12 -4.60
C VAL A 1 19.78 -7.63 -4.47
N GLY A 2 18.76 -6.79 -4.67
CA GLY A 2 18.86 -5.35 -4.51
C GLY A 2 18.49 -4.92 -3.09
N GLU A 3 18.88 -3.72 -2.71
CA GLU A 3 18.48 -3.13 -1.43
C GLU A 3 16.99 -2.75 -1.46
N ARG A 4 16.30 -2.98 -0.34
CA ARG A 4 14.89 -2.60 -0.14
C ARG A 4 14.88 -1.34 0.73
N VAL A 5 14.69 -0.19 0.12
CA VAL A 5 14.81 1.12 0.77
C VAL A 5 13.54 1.92 0.55
N ALA A 6 13.09 2.58 1.62
CA ALA A 6 12.01 3.56 1.60
C ALA A 6 12.57 4.91 2.08
N ILE A 7 12.18 5.99 1.40
CA ILE A 7 12.54 7.36 1.77
C ILE A 7 11.25 8.16 1.83
N VAL A 8 11.06 8.91 2.92
CA VAL A 8 9.91 9.80 3.09
C VAL A 8 10.37 11.17 3.57
N GLU A 9 9.63 12.20 3.18
CA GLU A 9 9.78 13.55 3.70
C GLU A 9 8.77 13.77 4.82
N ASP A 10 9.24 14.24 5.98
CA ASP A 10 8.35 14.68 7.06
C ASP A 10 7.98 16.15 6.86
N GLN A 11 6.70 16.45 7.03
CA GLN A 11 6.19 17.82 6.98
C GLN A 11 5.77 18.26 8.38
N PRO A 12 6.46 19.26 8.99
CA PRO A 12 6.15 19.74 10.33
C PRO A 12 4.67 20.07 10.52
N HIS A 13 4.16 19.77 11.71
CA HIS A 13 2.76 20.00 12.13
C HIS A 13 1.67 19.19 11.41
N THR A 14 2.03 18.28 10.49
CA THR A 14 1.03 17.43 9.80
C THR A 14 0.87 16.05 10.44
N TYR A 15 1.89 15.57 11.16
CA TYR A 15 1.97 14.20 11.67
C TYR A 15 1.74 13.15 10.56
N SER A 16 2.07 13.48 9.31
CA SER A 16 1.87 12.61 8.14
C SER A 16 2.91 11.49 8.08
N PHE A 17 4.10 11.71 8.64
CA PHE A 17 5.23 10.79 8.59
C PHE A 17 4.84 9.33 8.86
N THR A 18 4.11 9.06 9.94
CA THR A 18 3.73 7.69 10.32
C THR A 18 2.94 6.96 9.22
N ARG A 19 2.08 7.67 8.49
CA ARG A 19 1.30 7.08 7.39
C ARG A 19 2.15 6.92 6.14
N LEU A 20 2.96 7.93 5.82
CA LEU A 20 3.86 7.90 4.66
C LEU A 20 4.91 6.80 4.80
N ILE A 21 5.59 6.68 5.95
CA ILE A 21 6.59 5.63 6.13
C ILE A 21 5.96 4.22 6.11
N ALA A 22 4.74 4.07 6.63
CA ALA A 22 4.03 2.79 6.55
C ALA A 22 3.67 2.42 5.10
N HIS A 23 3.26 3.40 4.28
CA HIS A 23 3.01 3.22 2.85
C HIS A 23 4.28 2.78 2.11
N GLU A 24 5.39 3.51 2.27
CA GLU A 24 6.62 3.17 1.57
C GLU A 24 7.23 1.85 2.05
N LEU A 25 7.16 1.54 3.35
CA LEU A 25 7.57 0.23 3.86
C LEU A 25 6.74 -0.90 3.25
N ALA A 26 5.44 -0.73 3.04
CA ALA A 26 4.61 -1.73 2.38
C ALA A 26 5.03 -1.96 0.93
N HIS A 27 5.43 -0.91 0.19
CA HIS A 27 6.05 -1.09 -1.14
C HIS A 27 7.32 -1.94 -1.08
N THR A 28 8.18 -1.75 -0.07
CA THR A 28 9.36 -2.61 0.11
C THR A 28 9.03 -4.07 0.41
N LEU A 29 7.79 -4.34 0.83
CA LEU A 29 7.22 -5.66 1.10
C LEU A 29 6.32 -6.18 -0.03
N GLY A 30 6.41 -5.59 -1.23
CA GLY A 30 5.70 -6.07 -2.42
C GLY A 30 4.26 -5.62 -2.56
N ALA A 31 3.75 -4.74 -1.69
CA ALA A 31 2.41 -4.19 -1.85
C ALA A 31 2.36 -3.19 -3.02
N THR A 32 1.33 -3.28 -3.87
CA THR A 32 1.00 -2.28 -4.88
C THR A 32 -0.05 -1.29 -4.36
N HIS A 33 -0.31 -0.19 -5.07
CA HIS A 33 -1.41 0.69 -4.71
C HIS A 33 -2.75 -0.02 -4.84
N ASP A 34 -3.67 0.22 -3.91
CA ASP A 34 -5.04 -0.31 -4.00
C ASP A 34 -5.69 0.15 -5.32
N GLY A 35 -6.22 -0.81 -6.07
CA GLY A 35 -6.86 -0.58 -7.36
C GLY A 35 -5.89 -0.53 -8.55
N ASP A 36 -4.60 -0.82 -8.36
CA ASP A 36 -3.69 -1.14 -9.48
C ASP A 36 -3.92 -2.58 -9.95
N GLU A 37 -4.90 -2.75 -10.84
CA GLU A 37 -5.35 -4.05 -11.39
C GLU A 37 -4.44 -4.62 -12.49
N THR A 38 -3.13 -4.38 -12.45
CA THR A 38 -2.24 -4.74 -13.58
C THR A 38 -1.93 -6.24 -13.67
N GLU A 39 -2.09 -6.99 -12.59
CA GLU A 39 -1.75 -8.41 -12.51
C GLU A 39 -2.96 -9.28 -12.16
N LEU A 40 -3.12 -10.36 -12.92
CA LEU A 40 -4.09 -11.42 -12.63
C LEU A 40 -3.40 -12.56 -11.86
N GLY A 41 -4.07 -13.06 -10.85
CA GLY A 41 -3.67 -14.25 -10.12
C GLY A 41 -3.85 -15.53 -10.96
N PRO A 42 -3.36 -16.68 -10.45
CA PRO A 42 -3.50 -17.97 -11.13
C PRO A 42 -4.95 -18.40 -11.38
N ASP A 43 -5.90 -17.84 -10.64
CA ASP A 43 -7.35 -18.05 -10.75
C ASP A 43 -8.02 -17.11 -11.79
N GLY A 44 -7.24 -16.23 -12.42
CA GLY A 44 -7.72 -15.26 -13.40
C GLY A 44 -8.37 -14.02 -12.79
N ASN A 45 -8.37 -13.87 -11.46
CA ASN A 45 -8.89 -12.69 -10.78
C ASN A 45 -7.77 -11.66 -10.53
N PRO A 46 -8.07 -10.34 -10.46
CA PRO A 46 -7.07 -9.34 -10.09
C PRO A 46 -6.44 -9.63 -8.72
N VAL A 47 -5.11 -9.57 -8.65
CA VAL A 47 -4.37 -9.69 -7.37
C VAL A 47 -4.63 -8.48 -6.46
N ASN A 48 -5.06 -7.36 -7.04
CA ASN A 48 -5.45 -6.17 -6.30
C ASN A 48 -6.83 -5.70 -6.77
N ASN A 49 -7.89 -6.13 -6.08
CA ASN A 49 -9.27 -5.72 -6.36
C ASN A 49 -9.84 -4.75 -5.31
N CYS A 50 -8.95 -4.17 -4.48
CA CYS A 50 -9.35 -3.22 -3.45
C CYS A 50 -9.57 -1.85 -4.09
N SER A 51 -10.60 -1.13 -3.66
CA SER A 51 -10.93 0.17 -4.25
C SER A 51 -9.91 1.22 -3.85
N ARG A 52 -9.37 1.93 -4.86
CA ARG A 52 -8.48 3.07 -4.67
C ARG A 52 -9.09 4.23 -3.88
N ASN A 53 -10.41 4.24 -3.71
CA ASN A 53 -11.18 5.30 -3.05
C ASN A 53 -11.51 4.98 -1.58
N ASP A 54 -11.16 3.79 -1.10
CA ASP A 54 -11.52 3.36 0.27
C ASP A 54 -10.60 3.99 1.33
N GLY A 55 -9.49 4.61 0.89
CA GLY A 55 -8.63 5.43 1.75
C GLY A 55 -7.75 4.65 2.70
N TYR A 56 -7.44 3.39 2.39
CA TYR A 56 -6.43 2.60 3.10
C TYR A 56 -5.02 3.17 2.84
N LEU A 57 -4.04 2.71 3.60
CA LEU A 57 -2.67 3.18 3.52
C LEU A 57 -2.07 3.08 2.12
N MET A 58 -2.43 2.06 1.33
CA MET A 58 -1.94 1.87 -0.05
C MET A 58 -2.85 2.51 -1.10
N ALA A 59 -3.85 3.30 -0.72
CA ALA A 59 -4.58 4.09 -1.71
C ALA A 59 -3.61 5.04 -2.44
N PRO A 60 -3.74 5.22 -3.77
CA PRO A 60 -2.88 6.12 -4.55
C PRO A 60 -3.08 7.60 -4.19
N TYR A 61 -4.13 7.91 -3.44
CA TYR A 61 -4.42 9.25 -2.92
C TYR A 61 -4.73 9.17 -1.43
N THR A 62 -4.10 10.05 -0.64
CA THR A 62 -4.24 10.07 0.82
C THR A 62 -5.51 10.77 1.27
N LEU A 63 -6.66 10.08 1.20
CA LEU A 63 -7.96 10.58 1.65
C LEU A 63 -8.80 9.43 2.22
N GLY A 64 -9.46 9.62 3.37
CA GLY A 64 -10.46 8.68 3.87
C GLY A 64 -10.34 8.29 5.34
N SER A 65 -11.34 7.55 5.83
CA SER A 65 -11.41 7.06 7.21
C SER A 65 -10.43 5.92 7.51
N ASN A 66 -9.98 5.19 6.48
CA ASN A 66 -9.12 4.02 6.62
C ASN A 66 -7.61 4.31 6.59
N ARG A 67 -7.22 5.60 6.64
CA ARG A 67 -5.84 6.10 6.48
C ARG A 67 -4.82 5.63 7.54
N GLY A 68 -5.22 4.72 8.44
CA GLY A 68 -4.35 4.06 9.42
C GLY A 68 -4.35 2.53 9.29
N HIS A 69 -4.94 1.98 8.23
CA HIS A 69 -5.13 0.55 8.02
C HIS A 69 -4.65 0.15 6.62
N PHE A 70 -4.17 -1.08 6.49
CA PHE A 70 -3.96 -1.71 5.19
C PHE A 70 -5.26 -2.35 4.71
N SER A 71 -5.46 -2.38 3.38
CA SER A 71 -6.56 -3.12 2.77
C SER A 71 -6.30 -4.63 2.88
N SER A 72 -7.33 -5.45 2.64
CA SER A 72 -7.14 -6.90 2.53
C SER A 72 -6.19 -7.28 1.39
N CYS A 73 -6.15 -6.50 0.31
CA CYS A 73 -5.25 -6.72 -0.82
C CYS A 73 -3.78 -6.48 -0.43
N SER A 74 -3.47 -5.35 0.21
CA SER A 74 -2.11 -5.08 0.67
C SER A 74 -1.65 -6.11 1.70
N ILE A 75 -2.53 -6.52 2.62
CA ILE A 75 -2.21 -7.56 3.61
C ILE A 75 -1.90 -8.90 2.93
N ARG A 76 -2.66 -9.27 1.89
CA ARG A 76 -2.40 -10.50 1.12
C ARG A 76 -1.04 -10.43 0.42
N GLN A 77 -0.76 -9.35 -0.31
CA GLN A 77 0.49 -9.18 -1.04
C GLN A 77 1.71 -9.21 -0.11
N ILE A 78 1.65 -8.52 1.03
CA ILE A 78 2.73 -8.54 2.03
C ILE A 78 2.94 -9.95 2.58
N ARG A 79 1.87 -10.73 2.79
CA ARG A 79 1.98 -12.12 3.27
C ARG A 79 2.55 -13.07 2.22
N GLU A 80 2.27 -12.85 0.95
CA GLU A 80 2.80 -13.67 -0.15
C GLU A 80 4.29 -13.38 -0.39
N PHE A 81 4.73 -12.18 -0.05
CA PHE A 81 6.12 -11.75 -0.20
C PHE A 81 7.07 -12.27 0.90
N VAL A 82 6.54 -12.51 2.12
CA VAL A 82 7.31 -12.94 3.32
C VAL A 82 7.30 -14.47 3.44
#